data_AF-A0A9E5NHW3-F1
#
_entry.id   AF-A0A9E5NHW3-F1
#
_cell.length_a   1.000
_cell.length_b   1.000
_cell.length_c   1.000
_cell.angle_alpha   90.00
_cell.angle_beta   90.00
_cell.angle_gamma   90.00
#
_symmetry.space_group_name_H-M   'P 1'
#
loop_
_entity.id
_entity.type
_entity.pdbx_description
1 polymer ?
#
loop_
_entity_poly.entity_id
_entity_poly.type
_entity_poly.pdbx_seq_one_letter_code
_entity_poly.pdbx_strand_id
1 'polypeptide(L)'
;MKWILVPTALALGIGAGLLFTMGGERYGGAEGLVLRVRAEIASHRSHPSFVPTPLAIPTTGWANNPLDTAKAMPPTPTRTRPIIPSPPSTPTPATSPTPVHHPAAQTVELTGFAHVWQTWNNCGPATLAVSLSYFGSTLSQADVAAVLRPNGEDKNVGPEELAAFARSQGFHAMARVNGDADRLRLLLSNGVPVLIETWLEPEPGDGMGHYRLLSGYDNVKQEWIAYDVYV
;
A
#
# COMPACT_ATOMS: atom_id res chain seq x y z
N MET A 1 -21.90 -47.67 -10.50
CA MET A 1 -21.15 -46.76 -9.59
C MET A 1 -21.07 -45.29 -10.08
N LYS A 2 -22.02 -44.80 -10.91
CA LYS A 2 -22.04 -43.39 -11.39
C LYS A 2 -23.20 -42.54 -10.82
N TRP A 3 -24.18 -43.16 -10.15
CA TRP A 3 -25.42 -42.49 -9.72
C TRP A 3 -25.37 -41.81 -8.33
N ILE A 4 -24.31 -42.05 -7.55
CA ILE A 4 -24.14 -41.46 -6.21
C ILE A 4 -23.34 -40.14 -6.25
N LEU A 5 -22.58 -39.90 -7.33
CA LEU A 5 -21.71 -38.71 -7.49
C LEU A 5 -22.49 -37.45 -7.92
N VAL A 6 -23.61 -37.61 -8.63
CA VAL A 6 -24.42 -36.49 -9.12
C VAL A 6 -25.15 -35.74 -7.99
N PRO A 7 -25.84 -36.41 -7.04
CA PRO A 7 -26.53 -35.70 -5.96
C PRO A 7 -25.58 -35.06 -4.93
N THR A 8 -24.39 -35.63 -4.73
CA THR A 8 -23.36 -35.05 -3.85
C THR A 8 -22.73 -33.79 -4.45
N ALA A 9 -22.43 -33.81 -5.76
CA ALA A 9 -21.95 -32.61 -6.45
C ALA A 9 -23.01 -31.48 -6.47
N LEU A 10 -24.29 -31.82 -6.64
CA LEU A 10 -25.39 -30.85 -6.64
C LEU A 10 -25.60 -30.23 -5.25
N ALA A 11 -25.55 -31.03 -4.19
CA ALA A 11 -25.68 -30.55 -2.81
C ALA A 11 -24.50 -29.63 -2.41
N LEU A 12 -23.28 -29.97 -2.81
CA LEU A 12 -22.10 -29.12 -2.61
C LEU A 12 -22.22 -27.79 -3.39
N GLY A 13 -22.73 -27.82 -4.61
CA GLY A 13 -22.97 -26.63 -5.42
C GLY A 13 -24.02 -25.69 -4.81
N ILE A 14 -25.13 -26.24 -4.31
CA ILE A 14 -26.19 -25.46 -3.64
C ILE A 14 -25.67 -24.87 -2.32
N GLY A 15 -24.93 -25.66 -1.52
CA GLY A 15 -24.32 -25.18 -0.29
C GLY A 15 -23.31 -24.06 -0.51
N ALA A 16 -22.45 -24.19 -1.54
CA ALA A 16 -21.51 -23.15 -1.92
C ALA A 16 -22.23 -21.87 -2.41
N GLY A 17 -23.31 -22.02 -3.18
CA GLY A 17 -24.14 -20.90 -3.63
C GLY A 17 -24.76 -20.12 -2.47
N LEU A 18 -25.33 -20.82 -1.48
CA LEU A 18 -25.94 -20.20 -0.29
C LEU A 18 -24.91 -19.46 0.58
N LEU A 19 -23.72 -20.05 0.78
CA LEU A 19 -22.64 -19.38 1.51
C LEU A 19 -22.15 -18.14 0.77
N PHE A 20 -22.08 -18.18 -0.56
CA PHE A 20 -21.68 -17.03 -1.36
C PHE A 20 -22.73 -15.91 -1.31
N THR A 21 -24.02 -16.22 -1.35
CA THR A 21 -25.08 -15.20 -1.25
C THR A 21 -25.13 -14.59 0.15
N MET A 22 -25.08 -15.41 1.21
CA MET A 22 -25.06 -14.91 2.59
C MET A 22 -23.80 -14.10 2.88
N GLY A 23 -22.65 -14.55 2.37
CA GLY A 23 -21.39 -13.82 2.45
C GLY A 23 -21.46 -12.49 1.69
N GLY A 24 -22.03 -12.49 0.49
CA GLY A 24 -22.23 -11.28 -0.30
C GLY A 24 -23.11 -10.26 0.43
N GLU A 25 -24.24 -10.69 1.01
CA GLU A 25 -25.09 -9.80 1.80
C GLU A 25 -24.38 -9.27 3.06
N ARG A 26 -23.62 -10.13 3.74
CA ARG A 26 -22.90 -9.78 4.97
C ARG A 26 -21.74 -8.81 4.75
N TYR A 27 -21.06 -8.91 3.61
CA TYR A 27 -19.84 -8.14 3.32
C TYR A 27 -20.06 -7.06 2.25
N GLY A 28 -21.29 -6.59 2.03
CA GLY A 28 -21.55 -5.46 1.13
C GLY A 28 -21.35 -5.76 -0.37
N GLY A 29 -21.54 -7.02 -0.76
CA GLY A 29 -21.48 -7.51 -2.14
C GLY A 29 -20.35 -8.52 -2.38
N ALA A 30 -20.23 -8.97 -3.63
CA ALA A 30 -19.23 -9.97 -4.03
C ALA A 30 -17.78 -9.49 -3.82
N GLU A 31 -17.50 -8.21 -4.06
CA GLU A 31 -16.17 -7.60 -3.85
C GLU A 31 -15.75 -7.64 -2.38
N GLY A 32 -16.66 -7.27 -1.45
CA GLY A 32 -16.34 -7.33 -0.02
C GLY A 32 -16.22 -8.76 0.50
N LEU A 33 -17.00 -9.70 -0.03
CA LEU A 33 -16.79 -11.13 0.27
C LEU A 33 -15.42 -11.61 -0.21
N VAL A 34 -14.98 -11.23 -1.42
CA VAL A 34 -13.65 -11.59 -1.93
C VAL A 34 -12.55 -10.99 -1.08
N LEU A 35 -12.69 -9.72 -0.67
CA LEU A 35 -11.76 -9.08 0.24
C LEU A 35 -11.68 -9.82 1.58
N ARG A 36 -12.82 -10.22 2.15
CA ARG A 36 -12.82 -10.99 3.39
C ARG A 36 -12.13 -12.35 3.24
N VAL A 37 -12.41 -13.08 2.17
CA VAL A 37 -11.74 -14.36 1.90
C VAL A 37 -10.24 -14.16 1.79
N ARG A 38 -9.78 -13.08 1.13
CA ARG A 38 -8.36 -12.75 1.03
C ARG A 38 -7.76 -12.40 2.40
N ALA A 39 -8.45 -11.62 3.22
CA ALA A 39 -8.01 -11.27 4.57
C ALA A 39 -7.88 -12.52 5.47
N GLU A 40 -8.84 -13.43 5.40
CA GLU A 40 -8.82 -14.70 6.14
C GLU A 40 -7.67 -15.62 5.68
N ILE A 41 -7.37 -15.66 4.38
CA ILE A 41 -6.22 -16.39 3.86
C ILE A 41 -4.91 -15.72 4.30
N ALA A 42 -4.85 -14.38 4.31
CA ALA A 42 -3.67 -13.64 4.73
C ALA A 42 -3.37 -13.83 6.22
N SER A 43 -4.40 -13.81 7.08
CA SER A 43 -4.23 -14.01 8.54
C SER A 43 -3.59 -15.35 8.90
N HIS A 44 -3.81 -16.38 8.09
CA HIS A 44 -3.23 -17.72 8.28
C HIS A 44 -1.83 -17.88 7.67
N ARG A 45 -1.32 -16.89 6.92
CA ARG A 45 0.04 -16.93 6.40
C ARG A 45 1.01 -16.53 7.50
N SER A 46 2.17 -17.19 7.54
CA SER A 46 3.29 -16.75 8.34
C SER A 46 3.74 -15.37 7.85
N HIS A 47 3.60 -14.35 8.71
CA HIS A 47 4.12 -13.03 8.42
C HIS A 47 5.59 -12.99 8.86
N PRO A 48 6.50 -12.44 8.04
CA PRO A 48 7.89 -12.26 8.47
C PRO A 48 7.90 -11.31 9.69
N SER A 49 8.53 -11.75 10.78
CA SER A 49 8.66 -11.01 12.05
C SER A 49 9.41 -9.67 11.90
N PHE A 50 10.09 -9.50 10.77
CA PHE A 50 10.73 -8.28 10.35
C PHE A 50 10.36 -8.04 8.88
N VAL A 51 9.81 -6.87 8.57
CA VAL A 51 9.87 -6.36 7.20
C VAL A 51 11.36 -6.32 6.85
N PRO A 52 11.85 -7.01 5.80
CA PRO A 52 13.27 -7.01 5.51
C PRO A 52 13.71 -5.57 5.34
N THR A 53 14.71 -5.15 6.13
CA THR A 53 15.46 -3.93 5.87
C THR A 53 15.74 -3.90 4.38
N PRO A 54 15.35 -2.84 3.64
CA PRO A 54 15.65 -2.79 2.21
C PRO A 54 17.14 -3.06 2.03
N LEU A 55 17.45 -4.08 1.24
CA LEU A 55 18.82 -4.37 0.85
C LEU A 55 19.43 -3.07 0.35
N ALA A 56 20.63 -2.74 0.84
CA ALA A 56 21.35 -1.55 0.42
C ALA A 56 21.38 -1.51 -1.12
N ILE A 57 20.73 -0.51 -1.70
CA ILE A 57 20.87 -0.24 -3.12
C ILE A 57 22.34 0.13 -3.31
N PRO A 58 23.12 -0.59 -4.13
CA PRO A 58 24.45 -0.12 -4.46
C PRO A 58 24.28 1.18 -5.24
N THR A 59 24.65 2.30 -4.60
CA THR A 59 24.81 3.59 -5.25
C THR A 59 25.97 3.49 -6.23
N THR A 60 25.73 2.89 -7.39
CA THR A 60 26.67 2.93 -8.51
C THR A 60 26.14 3.96 -9.47
N GLY A 61 26.79 5.12 -9.45
CA GLY A 61 26.50 6.22 -10.34
C GLY A 61 26.47 5.77 -11.79
N TRP A 62 25.54 6.35 -12.55
CA TRP A 62 25.54 6.28 -14.00
C TRP A 62 26.81 6.95 -14.53
N ALA A 63 27.85 6.14 -14.74
CA ALA A 63 28.98 6.51 -15.56
C ALA A 63 28.72 5.98 -16.98
N ASN A 64 28.24 6.87 -17.82
CA ASN A 64 28.34 6.71 -19.26
C ASN A 64 29.84 6.67 -19.61
N ASN A 65 30.31 5.61 -20.26
CA ASN A 65 31.35 5.78 -21.26
C ASN A 65 31.38 4.66 -22.31
N PRO A 66 31.76 5.00 -23.55
CA PRO A 66 31.53 4.20 -24.75
C PRO A 66 32.55 3.07 -24.90
N LEU A 67 32.14 2.00 -25.58
CA LEU A 67 33.06 1.05 -26.18
C LEU A 67 33.80 1.74 -27.34
N ASP A 68 35.11 1.87 -27.21
CA ASP A 68 35.99 1.95 -28.38
C ASP A 68 37.29 1.18 -28.10
N THR A 69 37.56 0.16 -28.92
CA THR A 69 38.93 -0.32 -29.17
C THR A 69 38.96 -0.94 -30.56
N ALA A 70 39.37 -0.13 -31.53
CA ALA A 70 39.73 -0.57 -32.87
C ALA A 70 41.05 -1.37 -32.90
N LYS A 71 41.13 -2.37 -33.78
CA LYS A 71 42.39 -2.87 -34.34
C LYS A 71 42.23 -3.04 -35.86
N ALA A 72 43.13 -2.42 -36.62
CA ALA A 72 43.09 -2.26 -38.08
C ALA A 72 43.86 -3.35 -38.86
N MET A 73 43.50 -3.56 -40.14
CA MET A 73 44.42 -3.49 -41.30
C MET A 73 43.63 -3.38 -42.65
N PRO A 74 44.22 -2.85 -43.75
CA PRO A 74 43.50 -2.19 -44.87
C PRO A 74 43.41 -3.04 -46.16
N PRO A 75 42.63 -2.61 -47.19
CA PRO A 75 43.26 -1.92 -48.33
C PRO A 75 42.42 -0.81 -49.05
N THR A 76 43.17 0.20 -49.56
CA THR A 76 43.14 0.97 -50.84
C THR A 76 41.83 1.55 -51.45
N PRO A 77 41.84 2.80 -51.99
CA PRO A 77 40.65 3.65 -52.08
C PRO A 77 39.93 3.60 -53.43
N THR A 78 38.61 3.82 -53.42
CA THR A 78 37.86 4.25 -54.61
C THR A 78 37.16 5.57 -54.31
N ARG A 79 37.56 6.61 -55.06
CA ARG A 79 37.09 8.00 -54.92
C ARG A 79 35.64 8.10 -55.43
N THR A 80 34.69 8.32 -54.54
CA THR A 80 33.30 8.69 -54.88
C THR A 80 32.95 10.03 -54.23
N ARG A 81 32.27 10.86 -55.00
CA ARG A 81 31.95 12.28 -54.78
C ARG A 81 31.20 12.54 -53.46
N PRO A 82 31.42 13.66 -52.74
CA PRO A 82 30.74 13.91 -51.47
C PRO A 82 29.25 14.18 -51.67
N ILE A 83 28.39 13.41 -51.02
CA ILE A 83 27.02 13.80 -50.70
C ILE A 83 27.10 14.49 -49.35
N ILE A 84 26.65 15.74 -49.25
CA ILE A 84 26.57 16.46 -47.98
C ILE A 84 25.38 15.87 -47.21
N PRO A 85 25.58 15.16 -46.07
CA PRO A 85 24.47 14.77 -45.23
C PRO A 85 23.90 16.02 -44.54
N SER A 86 22.59 16.23 -44.67
CA SER A 86 21.87 17.18 -43.82
C SER A 86 22.05 16.77 -42.36
N PRO A 87 22.31 17.69 -41.41
CA PRO A 87 22.43 17.33 -40.01
C PRO A 87 21.13 16.66 -39.53
N PRO A 88 21.21 15.57 -38.75
CA PRO A 88 20.03 14.97 -38.15
C PRO A 88 19.40 15.99 -37.19
N SER A 89 18.10 16.24 -37.35
CA SER A 89 17.32 17.01 -36.39
C SER A 89 17.41 16.34 -35.02
N THR A 90 18.13 16.98 -34.10
CA THR A 90 18.24 16.55 -32.70
C THR A 90 16.84 16.53 -32.09
N PRO A 91 16.38 15.41 -31.47
CA PRO A 91 15.12 15.43 -30.74
C PRO A 91 15.25 16.45 -29.61
N THR A 92 14.38 17.45 -29.61
CA THR A 92 14.25 18.41 -28.51
C THR A 92 14.04 17.62 -27.22
N PRO A 93 14.77 17.91 -26.12
CA PRO A 93 14.52 17.25 -24.84
C PRO A 93 13.05 17.48 -24.45
N ALA A 94 12.29 16.40 -24.31
CA ALA A 94 10.94 16.48 -23.78
C ALA A 94 11.05 17.02 -22.35
N THR A 95 10.46 18.19 -22.09
CA THR A 95 10.33 18.72 -20.73
C THR A 95 9.52 17.72 -19.92
N SER A 96 10.18 17.04 -18.97
CA SER A 96 9.49 16.18 -18.01
C SER A 96 8.44 17.01 -17.27
N PRO A 97 7.19 16.54 -17.15
CA PRO A 97 6.16 17.30 -16.45
C PRO A 97 6.62 17.59 -15.03
N THR A 98 6.46 18.84 -14.59
CA THR A 98 6.75 19.24 -13.23
C THR A 98 5.88 18.41 -12.26
N PRO A 99 6.44 17.85 -11.18
CA PRO A 99 5.65 17.13 -10.20
C PRO A 99 4.56 18.04 -9.64
N VAL A 100 3.32 17.53 -9.55
CA VAL A 100 2.16 18.26 -8.98
C VAL A 100 2.23 18.34 -7.44
N HIS A 101 3.29 17.80 -6.84
CA HIS A 101 3.49 17.74 -5.39
C HIS A 101 4.76 18.49 -4.98
N HIS A 102 4.78 18.94 -3.73
CA HIS A 102 5.97 19.54 -3.13
C HIS A 102 7.01 18.46 -2.81
N PRO A 103 8.31 18.78 -2.88
CA PRO A 103 9.34 17.88 -2.39
C PRO A 103 9.17 17.62 -0.89
N ALA A 104 9.70 16.50 -0.42
CA ALA A 104 9.68 16.18 1.00
C ALA A 104 10.43 17.25 1.82
N ALA A 105 9.82 17.73 2.90
CA ALA A 105 10.45 18.68 3.82
C ALA A 105 11.47 17.98 4.74
N GLN A 106 12.24 18.74 5.51
CA GLN A 106 13.15 18.15 6.51
C GLN A 106 12.40 17.58 7.73
N THR A 107 11.35 18.28 8.15
CA THR A 107 10.52 17.90 9.30
C THR A 107 9.07 18.25 8.97
N VAL A 108 8.16 17.35 9.33
CA VAL A 108 6.71 17.52 9.15
C VAL A 108 6.01 16.97 10.37
N GLU A 109 5.00 17.68 10.86
CA GLU A 109 4.04 17.16 11.82
C GLU A 109 2.65 17.61 11.40
N LEU A 110 1.83 16.64 10.98
CA LEU A 110 0.41 16.84 10.79
C LEU A 110 -0.24 16.80 12.19
N THR A 111 -1.11 17.76 12.47
CA THR A 111 -1.81 17.90 13.75
C THR A 111 -3.31 18.05 13.52
N GLY A 112 -4.10 18.07 14.60
CA GLY A 112 -5.56 18.23 14.52
C GLY A 112 -6.35 16.92 14.42
N PHE A 113 -5.70 15.78 14.63
CA PHE A 113 -6.38 14.48 14.72
C PHE A 113 -7.23 14.38 15.99
N ALA A 114 -8.46 13.87 15.86
CA ALA A 114 -9.28 13.47 16.99
C ALA A 114 -8.86 12.07 17.44
N HIS A 115 -7.94 12.01 18.41
CA HIS A 115 -7.46 10.74 18.95
C HIS A 115 -8.56 9.97 19.69
N VAL A 116 -8.56 8.65 19.53
CA VAL A 116 -9.40 7.72 20.29
C VAL A 116 -8.59 6.49 20.67
N TRP A 117 -8.89 5.94 21.85
CA TRP A 117 -8.39 4.64 22.28
C TRP A 117 -9.18 3.53 21.61
N GLN A 118 -8.50 2.53 21.05
CA GLN A 118 -9.19 1.42 20.39
C GLN A 118 -9.98 0.58 21.39
N THR A 119 -11.11 0.05 20.95
CA THR A 119 -11.79 -1.05 21.65
C THR A 119 -11.21 -2.41 21.25
N TRP A 120 -11.75 -3.48 21.85
CA TRP A 120 -11.39 -4.87 21.55
C TRP A 120 -11.33 -5.15 20.04
N ASN A 121 -10.20 -5.68 19.58
CA ASN A 121 -9.90 -6.00 18.17
C ASN A 121 -10.22 -4.88 17.16
N ASN A 122 -10.07 -3.61 17.57
CA ASN A 122 -10.52 -2.47 16.79
C ASN A 122 -9.41 -1.56 16.25
N CYS A 123 -8.15 -2.02 16.22
CA CYS A 123 -7.01 -1.21 15.78
C CYS A 123 -7.22 -0.60 14.38
N GLY A 124 -7.65 -1.39 13.39
CA GLY A 124 -7.91 -0.91 12.03
C GLY A 124 -8.98 0.19 11.96
N PRO A 125 -10.22 -0.09 12.40
CA PRO A 125 -11.28 0.92 12.37
C PRO A 125 -11.01 2.14 13.25
N ALA A 126 -10.37 1.97 14.41
CA ALA A 126 -10.00 3.09 15.28
C ALA A 126 -8.93 3.98 14.61
N THR A 127 -7.84 3.39 14.11
CA THR A 127 -6.78 4.14 13.40
C THR A 127 -7.32 4.82 12.15
N LEU A 128 -8.26 4.19 11.42
CA LEU A 128 -8.92 4.83 10.28
C LEU A 128 -9.80 6.01 10.71
N ALA A 129 -10.57 5.89 11.79
CA ALA A 129 -11.38 6.99 12.31
C ALA A 129 -10.50 8.20 12.71
N VAL A 130 -9.38 7.95 13.41
CA VAL A 130 -8.38 8.99 13.72
C VAL A 130 -7.87 9.63 12.42
N SER A 131 -7.46 8.83 11.43
CA SER A 131 -6.96 9.33 10.14
C SER A 131 -7.97 10.21 9.40
N LEU A 132 -9.23 9.79 9.31
CA LEU A 132 -10.28 10.55 8.62
C LEU A 132 -10.67 11.84 9.36
N SER A 133 -10.50 11.90 10.68
CA SER A 133 -10.79 13.11 11.45
C SER A 133 -9.92 14.31 11.04
N TYR A 134 -8.69 14.06 10.55
CA TYR A 134 -7.81 15.08 9.99
C TYR A 134 -8.45 15.82 8.80
N PHE A 135 -9.29 15.11 8.04
CA PHE A 135 -10.05 15.67 6.91
C PHE A 135 -11.47 16.11 7.31
N GLY A 136 -11.76 16.24 8.61
CA GLY A 136 -13.04 16.70 9.12
C GLY A 136 -14.14 15.65 9.22
N SER A 137 -13.80 14.36 9.07
CA SER A 137 -14.78 13.29 9.31
C SER A 137 -15.23 13.23 10.77
N THR A 138 -16.52 13.00 10.99
CA THR A 138 -17.11 12.81 12.32
C THR A 138 -17.40 11.34 12.64
N LEU A 139 -16.98 10.42 11.79
CA LEU A 139 -17.21 8.98 11.99
C LEU A 139 -16.42 8.47 13.19
N SER A 140 -17.10 7.75 14.08
CA SER A 140 -16.48 7.10 15.22
C SER A 140 -15.87 5.75 14.83
N GLN A 141 -14.99 5.21 15.68
CA GLN A 141 -14.49 3.85 15.50
C GLN A 141 -15.60 2.79 15.51
N ALA A 142 -16.75 3.08 16.13
CA ALA A 142 -17.91 2.18 16.14
C ALA A 142 -18.64 2.20 14.79
N ASP A 143 -18.79 3.37 14.17
CA ASP A 143 -19.39 3.50 12.83
C ASP A 143 -18.57 2.76 11.78
N VAL A 144 -17.23 2.89 11.86
CA VAL A 144 -16.31 2.18 10.96
C VAL A 144 -16.36 0.67 11.23
N ALA A 145 -16.32 0.25 12.51
CA ALA A 145 -16.35 -1.16 12.88
C ALA A 145 -17.67 -1.86 12.52
N ALA A 146 -18.80 -1.15 12.56
CA ALA A 146 -20.10 -1.72 12.20
C ALA A 146 -20.13 -2.26 10.75
N VAL A 147 -19.33 -1.66 9.86
CA VAL A 147 -19.21 -2.08 8.45
C VAL A 147 -18.07 -3.06 8.26
N LEU A 148 -16.89 -2.76 8.82
CA LEU A 148 -15.67 -3.52 8.55
C LEU A 148 -15.48 -4.74 9.46
N ARG A 149 -16.19 -4.77 10.59
CA ARG A 149 -16.10 -5.84 11.59
C ARG A 149 -17.50 -6.31 12.03
N PRO A 150 -18.35 -6.81 11.11
CA PRO A 150 -19.71 -7.26 11.45
C PRO A 150 -19.73 -8.51 12.35
N ASN A 151 -18.60 -9.19 12.50
CA ASN A 151 -18.37 -10.19 13.55
C ASN A 151 -17.45 -9.58 14.62
N GLY A 152 -17.95 -9.36 15.84
CA GLY A 152 -17.16 -8.75 16.91
C GLY A 152 -15.87 -9.48 17.27
N GLU A 153 -15.77 -10.77 16.97
CA GLU A 153 -14.59 -11.62 17.24
C GLU A 153 -13.49 -11.53 16.17
N ASP A 154 -13.75 -10.85 15.05
CA ASP A 154 -12.75 -10.66 14.01
C ASP A 154 -11.56 -9.86 14.54
N LYS A 155 -10.35 -10.39 14.36
CA LYS A 155 -9.13 -9.81 14.93
C LYS A 155 -8.45 -8.79 14.02
N ASN A 156 -8.82 -8.76 12.73
CA ASN A 156 -8.18 -7.91 11.74
C ASN A 156 -9.17 -7.42 10.68
N VAL A 157 -8.83 -6.28 10.06
CA VAL A 157 -9.46 -5.73 8.86
C VAL A 157 -8.34 -5.49 7.86
N GLY A 158 -8.47 -5.95 6.61
CA GLY A 158 -7.43 -5.80 5.61
C GLY A 158 -7.22 -4.34 5.16
N PRO A 159 -6.01 -3.94 4.73
CA PRO A 159 -5.74 -2.58 4.26
C PRO A 159 -6.64 -2.15 3.09
N GLU A 160 -6.92 -3.06 2.16
CA GLU A 160 -7.84 -2.80 1.04
C GLU A 160 -9.28 -2.54 1.49
N GLU A 161 -9.74 -3.21 2.55
CA GLU A 161 -11.07 -3.01 3.14
C GLU A 161 -11.17 -1.62 3.80
N LEU A 162 -10.14 -1.23 4.57
CA LEU A 162 -10.05 0.12 5.15
C LEU A 162 -10.07 1.20 4.05
N ALA A 163 -9.28 1.01 2.99
CA ALA A 163 -9.24 1.94 1.88
C ALA A 163 -10.58 1.96 1.10
N ALA A 164 -11.25 0.83 0.95
CA ALA A 164 -12.56 0.74 0.30
C ALA A 164 -13.63 1.47 1.11
N PHE A 165 -13.63 1.31 2.43
CA PHE A 165 -14.52 2.06 3.31
C PHE A 165 -14.26 3.56 3.22
N ALA A 166 -13.02 4.02 3.31
CA ALA A 166 -12.72 5.44 3.18
C ALA A 166 -13.21 6.02 1.84
N ARG A 167 -13.05 5.26 0.73
CA ARG A 167 -13.60 5.65 -0.58
C ARG A 167 -15.13 5.70 -0.59
N SER A 168 -15.82 4.77 0.09
CA SER A 168 -17.28 4.80 0.18
C SER A 168 -17.82 6.01 0.96
N GLN A 169 -16.99 6.58 1.84
CA GLN A 169 -17.29 7.82 2.57
C GLN A 169 -16.89 9.10 1.79
N GLY A 170 -16.45 8.98 0.53
CA GLY A 170 -16.10 10.12 -0.33
C GLY A 170 -14.64 10.58 -0.23
N PHE A 171 -13.79 9.87 0.49
CA PHE A 171 -12.35 10.19 0.56
C PHE A 171 -11.56 9.53 -0.58
N HIS A 172 -10.40 10.10 -0.90
CA HIS A 172 -9.42 9.44 -1.75
C HIS A 172 -8.49 8.59 -0.90
N ALA A 173 -8.60 7.26 -1.01
CA ALA A 173 -7.77 6.33 -0.26
C ALA A 173 -7.26 5.19 -1.15
N MET A 174 -6.02 4.74 -0.91
CA MET A 174 -5.37 3.66 -1.65
C MET A 174 -4.58 2.77 -0.68
N ALA A 175 -4.79 1.45 -0.78
CA ALA A 175 -3.88 0.47 -0.18
C ALA A 175 -2.72 0.18 -1.15
N ARG A 176 -1.50 0.13 -0.62
CA ARG A 176 -0.28 -0.18 -1.37
C ARG A 176 0.64 -1.01 -0.50
N VAL A 177 1.42 -1.86 -1.17
CA VAL A 177 2.53 -2.62 -0.59
C VAL A 177 3.84 -2.11 -1.16
N ASN A 178 4.97 -2.48 -0.54
CA ASN A 178 6.31 -2.05 -0.94
C ASN A 178 6.53 -0.53 -0.87
N GLY A 179 6.02 0.10 0.20
CA GLY A 179 6.36 1.47 0.54
C GLY A 179 7.79 1.58 1.08
N ASP A 180 8.38 2.77 0.99
CA ASP A 180 9.70 3.10 1.51
C ASP A 180 9.66 4.44 2.26
N ALA A 181 10.70 4.72 3.04
CA ALA A 181 10.78 5.91 3.88
C ALA A 181 10.64 7.22 3.08
N ASP A 182 11.21 7.29 1.88
CA ASP A 182 11.18 8.51 1.06
C ASP A 182 9.76 8.79 0.54
N ARG A 183 9.06 7.74 0.10
CA ARG A 183 7.66 7.85 -0.30
C ARG A 183 6.75 8.22 0.87
N LEU A 184 6.98 7.69 2.06
CA LEU A 184 6.23 8.07 3.27
C LEU A 184 6.46 9.54 3.64
N ARG A 185 7.70 10.02 3.63
CA ARG A 185 8.04 11.43 3.86
C ARG A 185 7.38 12.35 2.84
N LEU A 186 7.37 11.94 1.57
CA LEU A 186 6.74 12.69 0.49
C LEU A 186 5.23 12.84 0.71
N LEU A 187 4.54 11.75 1.08
CA LEU A 187 3.10 11.78 1.37
C LEU A 187 2.79 12.71 2.55
N LEU A 188 3.52 12.56 3.66
CA LEU A 188 3.32 13.40 4.85
C LEU A 188 3.59 14.87 4.58
N SER A 189 4.67 15.19 3.83
CA SER A 189 4.99 16.56 3.41
C SER A 189 3.93 17.21 2.54
N ASN A 190 3.09 16.40 1.91
CA ASN A 190 1.97 16.85 1.08
C ASN A 190 0.62 16.69 1.79
N GLY A 191 0.61 16.60 3.13
CA GLY A 191 -0.62 16.60 3.92
C GLY A 191 -1.41 15.29 3.85
N VAL A 192 -0.76 14.18 3.48
CA VAL A 192 -1.38 12.86 3.40
C VAL A 192 -0.90 12.01 4.57
N PRO A 193 -1.69 11.83 5.64
CA PRO A 193 -1.35 10.91 6.72
C PRO A 193 -1.38 9.46 6.22
N VAL A 194 -0.49 8.62 6.74
CA VAL A 194 -0.30 7.25 6.23
C VAL A 194 -0.60 6.23 7.31
N LEU A 195 -1.65 5.45 7.09
CA LEU A 195 -1.98 4.30 7.93
C LEU A 195 -1.12 3.11 7.51
N ILE A 196 -0.37 2.54 8.45
CA ILE A 196 0.57 1.44 8.22
C ILE A 196 0.22 0.24 9.10
N GLU A 197 0.33 -0.96 8.53
CA GLU A 197 0.28 -2.20 9.29
C GLU A 197 1.68 -2.51 9.84
N THR A 198 1.75 -2.87 11.10
CA THR A 198 2.98 -3.08 11.87
C THR A 198 2.82 -4.32 12.75
N TRP A 199 3.93 -4.80 13.30
CA TRP A 199 3.91 -5.82 14.35
C TRP A 199 3.94 -5.13 15.72
N LEU A 200 3.05 -5.54 16.61
CA LEU A 200 3.04 -5.14 18.01
C LEU A 200 3.25 -6.39 18.85
N GLU A 201 4.21 -6.37 19.75
CA GLU A 201 4.46 -7.45 20.71
C GLU A 201 4.46 -6.84 22.12
N PRO A 202 3.31 -6.86 22.84
CA PRO A 202 3.20 -6.29 24.18
C PRO A 202 4.00 -7.11 25.21
N GLU A 203 3.97 -8.43 25.06
CA GLU A 203 4.72 -9.41 25.87
C GLU A 203 5.44 -10.41 24.97
N PRO A 204 6.55 -11.03 25.41
CA PRO A 204 7.29 -12.00 24.60
C PRO A 204 6.40 -13.15 24.11
N GLY A 205 6.26 -13.29 22.79
CA GLY A 205 5.44 -14.33 22.16
C GLY A 205 3.97 -13.97 21.96
N ASP A 206 3.53 -12.76 22.35
CA ASP A 206 2.16 -12.26 22.16
C ASP A 206 2.08 -11.26 21.00
N GLY A 207 2.81 -11.56 19.92
CA GLY A 207 2.87 -10.71 18.74
C GLY A 207 1.56 -10.71 17.96
N MET A 208 1.09 -9.51 17.58
CA MET A 208 -0.12 -9.30 16.77
C MET A 208 0.09 -8.23 15.69
N GLY A 209 -0.64 -8.39 14.58
CA GLY A 209 -0.76 -7.33 13.58
C GLY A 209 -1.45 -6.10 14.20
N HIS A 210 -0.94 -4.90 13.88
CA HIS A 210 -1.40 -3.67 14.48
C HIS A 210 -1.30 -2.48 13.53
N TYR A 211 -2.29 -1.59 13.56
CA TYR A 211 -2.33 -0.41 12.71
C TYR A 211 -1.86 0.83 13.45
N ARG A 212 -0.91 1.54 12.85
CA ARG A 212 -0.42 2.84 13.31
C ARG A 212 -0.66 3.89 12.26
N LEU A 213 -0.87 5.12 12.68
CA LEU A 213 -1.03 6.26 11.78
C LEU A 213 0.21 7.13 11.84
N LEU A 214 1.00 7.16 10.77
CA LEU A 214 2.06 8.14 10.61
C LEU A 214 1.43 9.52 10.37
N SER A 215 1.79 10.47 11.22
CA SER A 215 1.40 11.88 11.11
C SER A 215 2.59 12.80 10.87
N GLY A 216 3.83 12.32 10.98
CA GLY A 216 4.99 13.18 10.79
C GLY A 216 6.32 12.46 10.85
N TYR A 217 7.39 13.22 10.70
CA TYR A 217 8.77 12.77 10.83
C TYR A 217 9.71 13.95 11.08
N ASP A 218 10.88 13.66 11.64
CA ASP A 218 11.99 14.58 11.83
C ASP A 218 13.28 13.94 11.29
N ASN A 219 13.79 14.44 10.16
CA ASN A 219 15.01 13.91 9.56
C ASN A 219 16.27 14.30 10.34
N VAL A 220 16.25 15.34 11.17
CA VAL A 220 17.39 15.69 12.01
C VAL A 220 17.52 14.66 13.13
N LYS A 221 16.39 14.27 13.72
CA LYS A 221 16.34 13.28 14.81
C LYS A 221 16.27 11.83 14.33
N GLN A 222 15.98 11.61 13.04
CA GLN A 222 15.72 10.28 12.47
C GLN A 222 14.51 9.58 13.12
N GLU A 223 13.46 10.35 13.38
CA GLU A 223 12.26 9.89 14.09
C GLU A 223 11.01 9.97 13.21
N TRP A 224 10.07 9.06 13.46
CA TRP A 224 8.71 9.12 12.94
C TRP A 224 7.76 9.54 14.06
N ILE A 225 6.74 10.33 13.71
CA ILE A 225 5.65 10.68 14.60
C ILE A 225 4.45 9.81 14.20
N ALA A 226 3.96 9.03 15.16
CA ALA A 226 2.87 8.09 14.93
C ALA A 226 1.82 8.21 16.03
N TYR A 227 0.55 8.13 15.65
CA TYR A 227 -0.52 7.80 16.56
C TYR A 227 -0.66 6.29 16.66
N ASP A 228 -0.62 5.80 17.88
CA ASP A 228 -0.98 4.44 18.23
C ASP A 228 -2.26 4.50 19.06
N VAL A 229 -3.30 3.80 18.63
CA VAL A 229 -4.60 3.78 19.32
C VAL A 229 -4.64 2.75 20.46
N TYR A 230 -3.57 1.97 20.64
CA TYR A 230 -3.42 0.94 21.67
C TYR A 230 -2.57 1.39 22.88
N VAL A 231 -1.54 2.22 22.66
CA VAL A 231 -0.59 2.68 23.71
C VAL A 231 -0.49 4.20 23.86
#